data_AF-A0A7S3BNB8-F1
#
_entry.id   AF-A0A7S3BNB8-F1
#
_cell.length_a   1.000
_cell.length_b   1.000
_cell.length_c   1.000
_cell.angle_alpha   90.00
_cell.angle_beta   90.00
_cell.angle_gamma   90.00
#
_symmetry.space_group_name_H-M   'P 1'
#
loop_
_entity.id
_entity.type
_entity.pdbx_description
1 polymer ?
#
loop_
_entity_poly.entity_id
_entity_poly.type
_entity_poly.pdbx_seq_one_letter_code
_entity_poly.pdbx_strand_id
1 'polypeptide(L)'
;CAPTNNGAYDALYSLTPEWTSSMRSFFGLDPSFDSHQIVSRSITGKQLFIVSSPVLQLLRADRLFKYKLVNTGTRLLERSEWRGLDFPFRLTQEGVHALVPYMSRQILFAPSADMKQLLQCHSVKIDDLPCASLRAAAGTASPGAVAIVLDEDSVGQLVPGKPPMLTLAAMRSLSKPGYLELILKKPEAASMLRRLGCFTPPPAADTAADTAADTAAD
;
A
#
# COMPACT_ATOMS: atom_id res chain seq x y z
N CYS A 1 -2.07 -21.13 9.65
CA CYS A 1 -3.45 -20.61 9.57
C CYS A 1 -4.41 -21.71 9.98
N ALA A 2 -5.37 -21.44 10.88
CA ALA A 2 -6.42 -22.38 11.26
C ALA A 2 -7.78 -21.90 10.71
N PRO A 3 -8.63 -22.79 10.18
CA PRO A 3 -9.95 -22.41 9.68
C PRO A 3 -10.86 -21.98 10.84
N THR A 4 -11.60 -20.90 10.64
CA THR A 4 -12.58 -20.36 11.59
C THR A 4 -14.02 -20.50 11.11
N ASN A 5 -14.24 -21.09 9.91
CA ASN A 5 -15.56 -21.50 9.44
C ASN A 5 -15.46 -22.83 8.66
N ASN A 6 -16.62 -23.40 8.32
CA ASN A 6 -16.76 -24.69 7.61
C ASN A 6 -16.89 -24.55 6.07
N GLY A 7 -16.52 -23.42 5.47
CA GLY A 7 -16.77 -23.13 4.05
C GLY A 7 -15.62 -23.53 3.13
N ALA A 8 -15.90 -24.29 2.07
CA ALA A 8 -14.88 -24.70 1.09
C ALA A 8 -14.31 -23.55 0.23
N TYR A 9 -15.06 -22.44 0.03
CA TYR A 9 -14.68 -21.35 -0.89
C TYR A 9 -14.49 -19.97 -0.23
N ASP A 10 -14.96 -19.77 0.99
CA ASP A 10 -14.83 -18.52 1.76
C ASP A 10 -14.43 -18.81 3.21
N ALA A 11 -13.50 -19.75 3.39
CA ALA A 11 -12.93 -20.03 4.70
C ALA A 11 -12.16 -18.83 5.24
N LEU A 12 -12.59 -18.35 6.40
CA LEU A 12 -11.85 -17.36 7.18
C LEU A 12 -10.76 -18.08 7.95
N TYR A 13 -9.53 -17.61 7.79
CA TYR A 13 -8.39 -18.13 8.51
C TYR A 13 -7.83 -17.06 9.44
N SER A 14 -7.62 -17.46 10.69
CA SER A 14 -6.85 -16.64 11.62
C SER A 14 -5.35 -16.87 11.43
N LEU A 15 -4.59 -15.79 11.63
CA LEU A 15 -3.14 -15.82 11.58
C LEU A 15 -2.58 -16.60 12.76
N THR A 16 -1.41 -17.22 12.57
CA THR A 16 -0.74 -17.89 13.69
C THR A 16 -0.02 -16.85 14.56
N PRO A 17 0.25 -17.16 15.85
CA PRO A 17 0.98 -16.27 16.74
C PRO A 17 2.37 -15.90 16.20
N GLU A 18 3.06 -16.85 15.57
CA GLU A 18 4.40 -16.64 15.00
C GLU A 18 4.36 -15.61 13.87
N TRP A 19 3.35 -15.73 13.00
CA TRP A 19 3.17 -14.80 11.89
C TRP A 19 2.86 -13.39 12.41
N THR A 20 1.98 -13.29 13.41
CA THR A 20 1.61 -12.02 14.04
C THR A 20 2.83 -11.36 14.70
N SER A 21 3.67 -12.15 15.37
CA SER A 21 4.93 -11.68 15.96
C SER A 21 5.91 -11.14 14.91
N SER A 22 6.08 -11.85 13.79
CA SER A 22 6.91 -11.39 12.67
C SER A 22 6.45 -10.06 12.09
N MET A 23 5.14 -9.91 11.81
CA MET A 23 4.56 -8.66 11.33
C MET A 23 4.74 -7.52 12.34
N ARG A 24 4.48 -7.77 13.64
CA ARG A 24 4.67 -6.78 14.70
C ARG A 24 6.12 -6.34 14.81
N SER A 25 7.07 -7.26 14.69
CA SER A 25 8.51 -6.95 14.73
C SER A 25 8.98 -6.13 13.52
N PHE A 26 8.50 -6.48 12.32
CA PHE A 26 8.90 -5.82 11.08
C PHE A 26 8.40 -4.37 11.00
N PHE A 27 7.12 -4.14 11.27
CA PHE A 27 6.51 -2.80 11.24
C PHE A 27 6.59 -2.04 12.57
N GLY A 28 7.02 -2.71 13.64
CA GLY A 28 7.02 -2.14 14.99
C GLY A 28 5.61 -1.76 15.43
N LEU A 29 4.65 -2.68 15.31
CA LEU A 29 3.23 -2.38 15.56
C LEU A 29 2.93 -2.19 17.05
N ASP A 30 2.19 -1.14 17.37
CA ASP A 30 1.71 -0.84 18.72
C ASP A 30 0.87 -1.99 19.29
N PRO A 31 0.99 -2.30 20.60
CA PRO A 31 0.12 -3.28 21.27
C PRO A 31 -1.38 -2.99 21.14
N SER A 32 -1.79 -1.73 20.99
CA SER A 32 -3.18 -1.32 20.80
C SER A 32 -3.79 -1.81 19.48
N PHE A 33 -2.96 -2.18 18.50
CA PHE A 33 -3.42 -2.72 17.23
C PHE A 33 -3.94 -4.14 17.41
N ASP A 34 -5.24 -4.33 17.21
CA ASP A 34 -5.90 -5.64 17.34
C ASP A 34 -5.61 -6.53 16.11
N SER A 35 -4.60 -7.39 16.23
CA SER A 35 -4.24 -8.33 15.16
C SER A 35 -5.28 -9.42 14.91
N HIS A 36 -6.25 -9.62 15.81
CA HIS A 36 -7.34 -10.59 15.60
C HIS A 36 -8.32 -10.16 14.50
N GLN A 37 -8.31 -8.87 14.15
CA GLN A 37 -9.07 -8.31 13.06
C GLN A 37 -8.49 -8.62 11.68
N ILE A 38 -7.27 -9.16 11.63
CA ILE A 38 -6.64 -9.58 10.38
C ILE A 38 -7.00 -11.03 10.09
N VAL A 39 -7.57 -11.24 8.91
CA VAL A 39 -7.99 -12.55 8.42
C VAL A 39 -7.48 -12.81 7.01
N SER A 40 -7.28 -14.10 6.71
CA SER A 40 -6.99 -14.59 5.37
C SER A 40 -8.18 -15.39 4.82
N ARG A 41 -8.29 -15.45 3.50
CA ARG A 41 -9.25 -16.32 2.80
C ARG A 41 -8.66 -17.68 2.39
N SER A 42 -7.36 -17.89 2.59
CA SER A 42 -6.68 -19.12 2.20
C SER A 42 -5.67 -19.57 3.26
N ILE A 43 -5.44 -20.88 3.32
CA ILE A 43 -4.37 -21.49 4.13
C ILE A 43 -3.01 -20.91 3.76
N THR A 44 -2.80 -20.64 2.46
CA THR A 44 -1.55 -20.08 1.93
C THR A 44 -1.32 -18.61 2.31
N GLY A 45 -2.35 -17.90 2.79
CA GLY A 45 -2.18 -16.52 3.30
C GLY A 45 -1.74 -15.52 2.23
N LYS A 46 -2.12 -15.69 0.97
CA LYS A 46 -1.66 -14.81 -0.13
C LYS A 46 -2.09 -13.35 0.05
N GLN A 47 -3.25 -13.13 0.64
CA GLN A 47 -3.84 -11.82 0.87
C GLN A 47 -4.41 -11.77 2.28
N LEU A 48 -4.14 -10.68 2.97
CA LEU A 48 -4.61 -10.43 4.32
C LEU A 48 -5.53 -9.23 4.32
N PHE A 49 -6.65 -9.37 5.01
CA PHE A 49 -7.71 -8.37 5.09
C PHE A 49 -7.86 -7.96 6.53
N ILE A 50 -8.04 -6.66 6.77
CA ILE A 50 -8.49 -6.13 8.06
C ILE A 50 -10.00 -5.94 8.01
N VAL A 51 -10.68 -6.37 9.08
CA VAL A 51 -12.13 -6.32 9.21
C VAL A 51 -12.48 -5.80 10.60
N SER A 52 -13.44 -4.89 10.71
CA SER A 52 -13.90 -4.44 12.02
C SER A 52 -14.49 -5.61 12.84
N SER A 53 -14.31 -5.58 14.16
CA SER A 53 -14.75 -6.66 15.05
C SER A 53 -16.23 -7.05 14.87
N PRO A 54 -17.21 -6.11 14.76
CA PRO A 54 -18.61 -6.49 14.54
C PRO A 54 -18.85 -7.20 13.20
N VAL A 55 -18.18 -6.74 12.13
CA VAL A 55 -18.29 -7.36 10.80
C VAL A 55 -17.63 -8.74 10.80
N LEU A 56 -16.52 -8.91 11.51
CA LEU A 56 -15.88 -10.21 11.68
C LEU A 56 -16.78 -11.21 12.42
N GLN A 57 -17.50 -10.77 13.45
CA GLN A 57 -18.49 -11.60 14.14
C GLN A 57 -19.64 -12.00 13.21
N LEU A 58 -20.15 -11.05 12.39
CA LEU A 58 -21.18 -11.32 11.39
C LEU A 58 -20.70 -12.35 10.36
N LEU A 59 -19.49 -12.19 9.83
CA LEU A 59 -18.90 -13.12 8.85
C LEU A 59 -18.70 -14.53 9.44
N ARG A 60 -18.37 -14.63 10.74
CA ARG A 60 -18.26 -15.92 11.44
C ARG A 60 -19.62 -16.57 11.70
N ALA A 61 -20.66 -15.77 11.93
CA ALA A 61 -22.02 -16.24 12.14
C ALA A 61 -22.74 -16.61 10.82
N ASP A 62 -22.26 -16.12 9.68
CA ASP A 62 -22.84 -16.38 8.36
C ASP A 62 -22.60 -17.81 7.87
N ARG A 63 -23.47 -18.73 8.30
CA ARG A 63 -23.47 -20.13 7.89
C ARG A 63 -23.85 -20.34 6.42
N LEU A 64 -24.46 -19.33 5.79
CA LEU A 64 -24.93 -19.40 4.41
C LEU A 64 -23.93 -18.77 3.42
N PHE A 65 -22.81 -18.24 3.91
CA PHE A 65 -21.74 -17.60 3.11
C PHE A 65 -22.27 -16.55 2.13
N LYS A 66 -23.30 -15.80 2.53
CA LYS A 66 -23.88 -14.71 1.74
C LYS A 66 -22.96 -13.50 1.69
N TYR A 67 -22.16 -13.29 2.74
CA TYR A 67 -21.23 -12.18 2.85
C TYR A 67 -19.82 -12.60 2.46
N LYS A 68 -19.24 -11.85 1.52
CA LYS A 68 -17.87 -12.10 1.04
C LYS A 68 -16.88 -11.22 1.77
N LEU A 69 -15.77 -11.80 2.24
CA LEU A 69 -14.69 -11.08 2.91
C LEU A 69 -14.17 -9.92 2.05
N VAL A 70 -14.02 -10.14 0.75
CA VAL A 70 -13.51 -9.13 -0.20
C VAL A 70 -14.40 -7.89 -0.32
N ASN A 71 -15.68 -7.99 0.05
CA ASN A 71 -16.64 -6.88 -0.01
C ASN A 71 -16.82 -6.19 1.36
N THR A 72 -16.28 -6.79 2.42
CA THR A 72 -16.54 -6.39 3.82
C THR A 72 -15.27 -6.00 4.57
N GLY A 73 -14.11 -6.46 4.12
CA GLY A 73 -12.80 -6.12 4.65
C GLY A 73 -11.98 -5.27 3.70
N THR A 74 -11.03 -4.53 4.27
CA THR A 74 -10.03 -3.80 3.51
C THR A 74 -8.80 -4.67 3.36
N ARG A 75 -8.26 -4.76 2.15
CA ARG A 75 -7.00 -5.48 1.94
C ARG A 75 -5.89 -4.73 2.66
N LEU A 76 -5.08 -5.43 3.42
CA LEU A 76 -4.01 -4.85 4.23
C LEU A 76 -2.65 -5.16 3.62
N LEU A 77 -2.37 -6.46 3.46
CA LEU A 77 -1.10 -6.98 2.97
C LEU A 77 -1.34 -8.01 1.87
N GLU A 78 -0.40 -8.07 0.92
CA GLU A 78 -0.34 -9.12 -0.09
C GLU A 78 1.04 -9.75 -0.10
N ARG A 79 1.11 -11.05 -0.39
CA ARG A 79 2.40 -11.72 -0.55
C ARG A 79 3.16 -11.05 -1.71
N SER A 80 4.42 -10.70 -1.44
CA SER A 80 5.32 -10.17 -2.47
C SER A 80 5.93 -11.30 -3.29
N GLU A 81 6.17 -11.04 -4.58
CA GLU A 81 6.92 -11.94 -5.46
C GLU A 81 8.43 -11.83 -5.25
N TRP A 82 8.87 -10.81 -4.50
CA TRP A 82 10.28 -10.59 -4.19
C TRP A 82 10.79 -11.68 -3.24
N ARG A 83 11.94 -12.25 -3.60
CA ARG A 83 12.62 -13.28 -2.81
C ARG A 83 13.69 -12.65 -1.91
N GLY A 84 13.98 -13.31 -0.80
CA GLY A 84 15.03 -12.87 0.14
C GLY A 84 14.63 -11.74 1.09
N LEU A 85 13.35 -11.37 1.12
CA LEU A 85 12.81 -10.41 2.10
C LEU A 85 12.64 -11.07 3.48
N ASP A 86 13.03 -10.36 4.53
CA ASP A 86 12.77 -10.76 5.92
C ASP A 86 11.26 -10.91 6.19
N PHE A 87 10.48 -10.01 5.59
CA PHE A 87 9.01 -10.06 5.61
C PHE A 87 8.47 -10.09 4.17
N PRO A 88 8.00 -11.24 3.67
CA PRO A 88 7.69 -11.46 2.26
C PRO A 88 6.29 -10.95 1.86
N PHE A 89 5.86 -9.82 2.42
CA PHE A 89 4.58 -9.19 2.15
C PHE A 89 4.76 -7.72 1.83
N ARG A 90 3.94 -7.22 0.90
CA ARG A 90 3.84 -5.81 0.54
C ARG A 90 2.60 -5.19 1.16
N LEU A 91 2.69 -3.91 1.49
CA LEU A 91 1.53 -3.10 1.84
C LEU A 91 0.67 -2.86 0.60
N THR A 92 -0.63 -2.84 0.80
CA THR A 92 -1.58 -2.41 -0.22
C THR A 92 -1.91 -0.94 -0.03
N GLN A 93 -2.12 -0.22 -1.14
CA GLN A 93 -2.51 1.18 -1.06
C GLN A 93 -3.83 1.38 -0.30
N GLU A 94 -4.77 0.46 -0.44
CA GLU A 94 -6.06 0.49 0.25
C GLU A 94 -5.91 0.29 1.77
N GLY A 95 -4.95 -0.51 2.23
CA GLY A 95 -4.80 -0.82 3.65
C GLY A 95 -3.76 0.01 4.40
N VAL A 96 -2.86 0.71 3.69
CA VAL A 96 -1.72 1.39 4.31
C VAL A 96 -2.15 2.40 5.38
N HIS A 97 -3.23 3.14 5.13
CA HIS A 97 -3.74 4.15 6.06
C HIS A 97 -4.29 3.55 7.36
N ALA A 98 -4.74 2.30 7.35
CA ALA A 98 -5.23 1.62 8.54
C ALA A 98 -4.08 1.11 9.42
N LEU A 99 -2.92 0.81 8.83
CA LEU A 99 -1.76 0.28 9.55
C LEU A 99 -0.85 1.38 10.10
N VAL A 100 -0.60 2.42 9.31
CA VAL A 100 0.39 3.49 9.60
C VAL A 100 0.25 4.13 10.98
N PRO A 101 -0.96 4.43 11.51
CA PRO A 101 -1.10 5.01 12.86
C PRO A 101 -0.50 4.14 13.97
N TYR A 102 -0.37 2.83 13.74
CA TYR A 102 0.14 1.87 14.69
C TYR A 102 1.59 1.45 14.40
N MET A 103 2.19 1.94 13.31
CA MET A 103 3.55 1.59 12.92
C MET A 103 4.57 2.50 13.63
N SER A 104 5.71 1.92 14.00
CA SER A 104 6.88 2.68 14.48
C SER A 104 8.12 2.47 13.61
N ARG A 105 8.09 1.49 12.70
CA ARG A 105 9.16 1.18 11.74
C ARG A 105 8.61 1.12 10.32
N GLN A 106 9.51 1.17 9.34
CA GLN A 106 9.17 1.13 7.91
C GLN A 106 8.26 2.29 7.47
N ILE A 107 8.33 3.42 8.17
CA ILE A 107 7.67 4.67 7.79
C ILE A 107 8.74 5.64 7.31
N LEU A 108 8.53 6.22 6.15
CA LEU A 108 9.37 7.23 5.55
C LEU A 108 8.58 8.53 5.44
N PHE A 109 9.14 9.62 5.93
CA PHE A 109 8.54 10.95 5.82
C PHE A 109 9.17 11.66 4.63
N ALA A 110 8.33 12.04 3.66
CA ALA A 110 8.76 12.64 2.42
C ALA A 110 8.13 14.02 2.25
N PRO A 111 8.91 15.06 1.91
CA PRO A 111 8.35 16.36 1.55
C PRO A 111 7.66 16.28 0.19
N SER A 112 6.89 17.31 -0.16
CA SER A 112 6.07 17.34 -1.38
C SER A 112 6.88 17.15 -2.67
N ALA A 113 8.14 17.58 -2.70
CA ALA A 113 9.03 17.41 -3.86
C ALA A 113 9.34 15.94 -4.15
N ASP A 114 9.80 15.18 -3.15
CA ASP A 114 10.07 13.75 -3.26
C ASP A 114 8.78 12.96 -3.52
N MET A 115 7.68 13.33 -2.85
CA MET A 115 6.37 12.73 -3.08
C MET A 115 5.93 12.86 -4.54
N LYS A 116 6.13 14.03 -5.15
CA LYS A 116 5.84 14.27 -6.57
C LYS A 116 6.72 13.40 -7.46
N GLN A 117 8.02 13.34 -7.21
CA GLN A 117 8.95 12.51 -8.00
C GLN A 117 8.58 11.02 -7.93
N LEU A 118 8.26 10.51 -6.73
CA LEU A 118 7.80 9.14 -6.54
C LEU A 118 6.52 8.86 -7.34
N LEU A 119 5.52 9.75 -7.26
CA LEU A 119 4.26 9.61 -7.99
C LEU A 119 4.43 9.69 -9.52
N GLN A 120 5.42 10.42 -10.02
CA GLN A 120 5.72 10.56 -11.45
C GLN A 120 6.50 9.37 -12.01
N CYS A 121 7.56 8.95 -11.32
CA CYS A 121 8.49 7.92 -11.81
C CYS A 121 8.06 6.51 -11.43
N HIS A 122 7.26 6.34 -10.36
CA HIS A 122 6.80 5.07 -9.79
C HIS A 122 7.90 4.19 -9.19
N SER A 123 9.09 4.17 -9.79
CA SER A 123 10.32 3.61 -9.26
C SER A 123 11.42 4.67 -9.28
N VAL A 124 12.05 4.92 -8.14
CA VAL A 124 13.08 5.96 -7.99
C VAL A 124 14.28 5.37 -7.25
N LYS A 125 15.50 5.62 -7.75
CA LYS A 125 16.72 5.29 -7.02
C LYS A 125 16.78 6.12 -5.75
N ILE A 126 17.14 5.50 -4.63
CA ILE A 126 17.27 6.21 -3.36
C ILE A 126 18.23 7.39 -3.51
N ASP A 127 19.35 7.22 -4.22
CA ASP A 127 20.35 8.29 -4.37
C ASP A 127 19.85 9.52 -5.15
N ASP A 128 18.85 9.33 -6.04
CA ASP A 128 18.25 10.37 -6.89
C ASP A 128 17.10 11.14 -6.20
N LEU A 129 16.78 10.80 -4.93
CA LEU A 129 15.77 11.52 -4.17
C LEU A 129 16.29 12.91 -3.72
N PRO A 130 15.52 13.99 -3.95
CA PRO A 130 15.89 15.34 -3.56
C PRO A 130 16.24 15.49 -2.08
N CYS A 131 15.44 14.89 -1.20
CA CYS A 131 15.56 15.09 0.23
C CYS A 131 16.61 14.16 0.87
N ALA A 132 17.64 14.74 1.48
CA ALA A 132 18.71 13.98 2.13
C ALA A 132 18.22 13.17 3.35
N SER A 133 17.25 13.67 4.12
CA SER A 133 16.71 12.93 5.27
C SER A 133 15.90 11.71 4.82
N LEU A 134 15.12 11.83 3.75
CA LEU A 134 14.40 10.69 3.15
C LEU A 134 15.37 9.63 2.64
N ARG A 135 16.48 10.03 1.99
CA ARG A 135 17.53 9.11 1.55
C ARG A 135 18.17 8.34 2.69
N ALA A 136 18.53 9.05 3.76
CA ALA A 136 19.08 8.43 4.96
C ALA A 136 18.08 7.43 5.57
N ALA A 137 16.81 7.84 5.72
CA ALA A 137 15.75 6.98 6.26
C ALA A 137 15.52 5.73 5.39
N ALA A 138 15.42 5.88 4.08
CA ALA A 138 15.27 4.76 3.13
C ALA A 138 16.50 3.83 3.11
N GLY A 139 17.69 4.38 3.33
CA GLY A 139 18.93 3.62 3.50
C GLY A 139 18.91 2.74 4.73
N THR A 140 18.41 3.26 5.86
CA THR A 140 18.28 2.51 7.14
C THR A 140 17.10 1.55 7.18
N ALA A 141 16.05 1.80 6.41
CA ALA A 141 14.88 0.93 6.35
C ALA A 141 15.25 -0.47 5.81
N SER A 142 14.69 -1.51 6.42
CA SER A 142 14.88 -2.87 5.92
C SER A 142 14.26 -3.01 4.51
N PRO A 143 14.84 -3.85 3.62
CA PRO A 143 14.19 -4.19 2.38
C PRO A 143 12.79 -4.78 2.60
N GLY A 144 11.84 -4.42 1.75
CA GLY A 144 10.47 -4.89 1.82
C GLY A 144 9.45 -3.75 1.87
N ALA A 145 8.33 -3.98 2.54
CA ALA A 145 7.23 -3.03 2.58
C ALA A 145 7.56 -1.79 3.42
N VAL A 146 7.33 -0.62 2.83
CA VAL A 146 7.47 0.68 3.49
C VAL A 146 6.23 1.55 3.23
N ALA A 147 5.87 2.38 4.19
CA ALA A 147 4.85 3.40 4.03
C ALA A 147 5.53 4.77 3.90
N ILE A 148 5.17 5.53 2.87
CA ILE A 148 5.69 6.88 2.64
C ILE A 148 4.60 7.88 2.99
N VAL A 149 4.84 8.72 3.99
CA VAL A 149 3.90 9.72 4.49
C VAL A 149 4.36 11.10 4.03
N LEU A 150 3.42 11.89 3.52
CA LEU A 150 3.67 13.30 3.19
C LEU A 150 3.92 14.09 4.49
N ASP A 151 5.07 14.74 4.56
CA ASP A 151 5.50 15.57 5.67
C ASP A 151 5.86 16.96 5.16
N GLU A 152 4.86 17.85 5.12
CA GLU A 152 5.06 19.24 4.67
C GLU A 152 5.79 20.08 5.75
N ASP A 153 5.53 19.77 7.01
CA ASP A 153 6.04 20.50 8.17
C ASP A 153 7.44 20.01 8.60
N SER A 154 8.00 19.00 7.91
CA SER A 154 9.30 18.36 8.21
C SER A 154 9.42 17.89 9.67
N VAL A 155 8.31 17.42 10.25
CA VAL A 155 8.22 17.00 11.65
C VAL A 155 8.88 15.63 11.84
N GLY A 156 8.93 14.80 10.79
CA GLY A 156 9.57 13.48 10.80
C GLY A 156 8.85 12.47 11.69
N GLN A 157 7.61 12.73 12.06
CA GLN A 157 6.78 11.86 12.90
C GLN A 157 5.30 12.04 12.60
N LEU A 158 4.50 11.02 12.92
CA LEU A 158 3.04 11.13 12.88
C LEU A 158 2.57 12.06 14.00
N VAL A 159 1.77 13.06 13.66
CA VAL A 159 1.18 13.99 14.64
C VAL A 159 -0.07 13.33 15.26
N PRO A 160 -0.12 13.09 16.58
CA PRO A 160 -1.28 12.51 17.23
C PRO A 160 -2.55 13.34 16.98
N GLY A 161 -3.63 12.69 16.55
CA GLY A 161 -4.91 13.35 16.29
C GLY A 161 -5.05 14.04 14.94
N LYS A 162 -3.98 14.15 14.13
CA LYS A 162 -4.04 14.62 12.74
C LYS A 162 -3.90 13.41 11.80
N PRO A 163 -4.90 13.09 10.96
CA PRO A 163 -4.74 12.02 9.99
C PRO A 163 -3.62 12.37 9.00
N PRO A 164 -2.76 11.40 8.61
CA PRO A 164 -1.71 11.65 7.64
C PRO A 164 -2.35 12.09 6.31
N MET A 165 -1.92 13.23 5.77
CA MET A 165 -2.58 13.87 4.62
C MET A 165 -2.53 12.99 3.36
N LEU A 166 -1.38 12.38 3.09
CA LEU A 166 -1.20 11.45 2.00
C LEU A 166 -0.20 10.38 2.42
N THR A 167 -0.61 9.12 2.29
CA THR A 167 0.26 7.97 2.56
C THR A 167 0.28 7.04 1.36
N LEU A 168 1.48 6.65 0.94
CA LEU A 168 1.71 5.72 -0.16
C LEU A 168 2.30 4.40 0.35
N ALA A 169 1.77 3.28 -0.14
CA ALA A 169 2.43 2.00 -0.01
C ALA A 169 3.57 1.91 -1.03
N ALA A 170 4.75 1.50 -0.58
CA ALA A 170 5.90 1.30 -1.44
C ALA A 170 6.73 0.07 -1.00
N MET A 171 7.64 -0.33 -1.86
CA MET A 171 8.61 -1.39 -1.62
C MET A 171 10.02 -0.81 -1.72
N ARG A 172 10.87 -1.14 -0.75
CA ARG A 172 12.28 -0.80 -0.72
C ARG A 172 13.11 -1.99 -1.19
N SER A 173 13.83 -1.84 -2.30
CA SER A 173 14.54 -2.94 -2.97
C SER A 173 15.67 -3.55 -2.12
N LEU A 174 16.02 -4.80 -2.44
CA LEU A 174 17.20 -5.47 -1.89
C LEU A 174 18.49 -5.09 -2.64
N SER A 175 18.36 -4.62 -3.89
CA SER A 175 19.47 -4.32 -4.78
C SER A 175 20.31 -3.12 -4.32
N LYS A 176 21.56 -3.07 -4.76
CA LYS A 176 22.41 -1.88 -4.72
C LYS A 176 22.72 -1.45 -6.17
N PRO A 177 22.38 -0.21 -6.60
CA PRO A 177 21.72 0.84 -5.80
C PRO A 177 20.29 0.47 -5.40
N GLY A 178 19.84 1.00 -4.26
CA GLY A 178 18.51 0.75 -3.73
C GLY A 178 17.44 1.59 -4.44
N TYR A 179 16.23 1.05 -4.54
CA TYR A 179 15.08 1.70 -5.18
C TYR A 179 13.89 1.74 -4.22
N LEU A 180 13.07 2.78 -4.36
CA LEU A 180 11.71 2.84 -3.82
C LEU A 180 10.73 2.67 -4.98
N GLU A 181 9.87 1.65 -4.87
CA GLU A 181 8.87 1.31 -5.86
C GLU A 181 7.46 1.47 -5.28
N LEU A 182 6.64 2.33 -5.87
CA LEU A 182 5.28 2.55 -5.41
C LEU A 182 4.38 1.35 -5.72
N ILE A 183 3.56 0.96 -4.74
CA ILE A 183 2.50 -0.04 -4.91
C ILE A 183 1.19 0.70 -5.21
N LEU A 184 1.22 1.50 -6.28
CA LEU A 184 0.13 2.37 -6.70
C LEU A 184 -0.17 2.17 -8.18
N LYS A 185 -1.44 2.19 -8.60
CA LYS A 185 -1.78 2.13 -10.02
C LYS A 185 -1.55 3.50 -10.68
N LYS A 186 -1.18 3.52 -11.97
CA LYS A 186 -0.94 4.77 -12.73
C LYS A 186 -2.12 5.78 -12.65
N PRO A 187 -3.40 5.38 -12.78
CA PRO A 187 -4.51 6.32 -12.64
C PRO A 187 -4.64 6.91 -11.23
N GLU A 188 -4.33 6.13 -10.20
CA GLU A 188 -4.35 6.59 -8.81
C GLU A 188 -3.21 7.58 -8.56
N ALA A 189 -2.02 7.32 -9.10
CA ALA A 189 -0.88 8.24 -9.06
C ALA A 189 -1.22 9.60 -9.70
N ALA A 190 -1.84 9.58 -10.89
CA ALA A 190 -2.31 10.80 -11.56
C ALA A 190 -3.37 11.54 -10.73
N SER A 191 -4.27 10.81 -10.06
CA SER A 191 -5.25 11.40 -9.14
C SER A 191 -4.58 12.08 -7.94
N MET A 192 -3.57 11.45 -7.35
CA MET A 192 -2.82 12.02 -6.22
C MET A 192 -2.00 13.24 -6.63
N LEU A 193 -1.36 13.21 -7.81
CA LEU A 193 -0.66 14.38 -8.36
C LEU A 193 -1.58 15.59 -8.55
N ARG A 194 -2.83 15.37 -8.97
CA ARG A 194 -3.85 16.42 -9.05
C ARG A 194 -4.19 17.01 -7.68
N ARG A 195 -4.29 16.17 -6.64
CA ARG A 195 -4.56 16.61 -5.26
C ARG A 195 -3.41 17.42 -4.67
N LEU A 196 -2.17 17.12 -5.05
CA LEU A 196 -0.98 17.88 -4.69
C LEU A 196 -0.81 19.19 -5.50
N GLY A 197 -1.78 19.56 -6.35
CA GLY A 197 -1.73 20.78 -7.15
C GLY A 197 -0.71 20.78 -8.30
N CYS A 198 -0.18 19.61 -8.67
CA CYS A 198 1.06 19.49 -9.45
C CYS A 198 0.89 18.92 -10.88
N PHE A 199 -0.32 18.92 -11.45
CA PHE A 199 -0.55 18.33 -12.77
C PHE A 199 -0.23 19.30 -13.91
N THR A 200 0.76 18.95 -14.72
CA THR A 200 0.84 19.38 -16.12
C THR A 200 0.12 18.34 -16.98
N PRO A 201 -0.89 18.72 -17.79
CA PRO A 201 -1.51 17.79 -18.72
C PRO A 201 -0.47 17.20 -19.67
N PRO A 202 -0.62 15.93 -20.08
CA PRO A 202 0.14 15.44 -21.22
C PRO A 202 -0.13 16.38 -22.40
N PRO A 203 0.89 16.72 -23.22
CA PRO A 203 0.64 17.47 -24.44
C PRO A 203 -0.44 16.73 -25.22
N ALA A 204 -1.48 17.46 -25.63
CA ALA A 204 -2.55 16.89 -26.42
C ALA A 204 -1.91 16.15 -27.59
N ALA A 205 -2.23 14.85 -27.74
CA ALA A 205 -1.85 14.13 -28.94
C ALA A 205 -2.46 14.90 -30.11
N ASP A 206 -1.60 15.43 -30.98
CA ASP A 206 -2.00 16.06 -32.23
C ASP A 206 -3.00 15.14 -32.92
N THR A 207 -4.26 15.56 -32.91
CA THR A 207 -5.29 14.94 -33.73
C THR A 207 -5.00 15.45 -35.12
N ALA A 208 -4.02 14.84 -35.78
CA ALA A 208 -3.69 15.10 -37.16
C ALA A 208 -4.94 14.77 -37.99
N ALA A 209 -5.50 15.85 -38.51
CA ALA A 209 -6.38 15.97 -39.67
C ALA A 209 -6.54 14.68 -40.49
N ASP A 210 -7.78 14.19 -40.54
CA ASP A 210 -8.26 13.45 -41.70
C ASP A 210 -9.50 14.17 -42.23
N THR A 211 -9.24 15.24 -42.98
CA THR A 211 -10.24 15.92 -43.82
C THR A 211 -9.69 15.93 -45.24
N ALA A 212 -9.84 14.82 -45.96
CA ALA A 212 -9.73 14.74 -47.41
C ALA A 212 -10.57 13.53 -47.84
N ALA A 213 -11.77 13.72 -48.36
CA ALA A 213 -12.03 13.94 -49.79
C ALA A 213 -12.91 12.78 -50.26
N ASP A 214 -14.22 13.01 -50.36
CA ASP A 214 -15.03 12.26 -51.30
C ASP A 214 -16.00 13.23 -51.97
N THR A 215 -15.58 13.68 -53.15
CA THR A 215 -16.42 14.39 -54.11
C THR A 215 -16.02 13.87 -55.47
N ALA A 216 -17.03 13.43 -56.22
CA ALA A 216 -17.04 13.04 -57.63
C ALA A 216 -16.68 11.58 -57.97
N ALA A 217 -17.73 10.81 -58.28
CA ALA A 217 -17.82 10.10 -59.56
C ALA A 217 -19.30 9.92 -59.95
N ASP A 218 -19.71 10.67 -60.98
CA ASP A 218 -20.59 10.16 -62.04
C ASP A 218 -19.89 9.02 -62.80
#